data_AF-A0A3D3ZFV7-F1
#
_entry.id   AF-A0A3D3ZFV7-F1
#
_cell.length_a   1.000
_cell.length_b   1.000
_cell.length_c   1.000
_cell.angle_alpha   90.00
_cell.angle_beta   90.00
_cell.angle_gamma   90.00
#
_symmetry.space_group_name_H-M   'P 1'
#
loop_
_entity.id
_entity.type
_entity.pdbx_description
1 polymer ?
#
loop_
_entity_poly.entity_id
_entity_poly.type
_entity_poly.pdbx_seq_one_letter_code
_entity_poly.pdbx_strand_id
1 'polypeptide(L)'
;QHLQAMAGEGRLAPTVKILDALPPTTILQFPLVPSGIKALFPKATGLVTVVRGSRTDSTSDTVTLDVQNMPPNITFTIFFIELASKPFGNVQYVADLTTRGDGSGETVFQIISFVAFAMDARHPGSSQDDREGLTSGTNLEHLGMWFASLQDAQKVLSNNALKGTIFDGGNPPLHAGPQAMTDGQVAPVF
;
A
#
# COMPACT_ATOMS: atom_id res chain seq x y z
N GLN A 1 -23.42 -16.12 -11.18
CA GLN A 1 -24.48 -16.62 -12.11
C GLN A 1 -23.92 -17.38 -13.31
N HIS A 2 -22.86 -16.91 -14.01
CA HIS A 2 -22.33 -17.60 -15.21
C HIS A 2 -21.69 -18.99 -14.95
N LEU A 3 -20.93 -19.16 -13.87
CA LEU A 3 -20.28 -20.44 -13.54
C LEU A 3 -21.27 -21.54 -13.13
N GLN A 4 -22.34 -21.18 -12.41
CA GLN A 4 -23.40 -22.14 -12.03
C GLN A 4 -24.15 -22.67 -13.26
N ALA A 5 -24.36 -21.82 -14.28
CA ALA A 5 -24.92 -22.26 -15.56
C ALA A 5 -24.00 -23.27 -16.27
N MET A 6 -22.69 -23.04 -16.27
CA MET A 6 -21.72 -23.97 -16.87
C MET A 6 -21.63 -25.33 -16.14
N ALA A 7 -21.84 -25.36 -14.81
CA ALA A 7 -21.97 -26.63 -14.08
C ALA A 7 -23.23 -27.39 -14.49
N GLY A 8 -24.36 -26.69 -14.63
CA GLY A 8 -25.63 -27.27 -15.09
C GLY A 8 -25.55 -27.84 -16.52
N GLU A 9 -24.71 -27.26 -17.37
CA GLU A 9 -24.45 -27.72 -18.75
C GLU A 9 -23.41 -28.86 -18.83
N GLY A 10 -22.88 -29.35 -17.71
CA GLY A 10 -21.85 -30.41 -17.69
C GLY A 10 -20.49 -29.98 -18.26
N ARG A 11 -20.24 -28.67 -18.37
CA ARG A 11 -18.99 -28.09 -18.89
C ARG A 11 -17.92 -27.93 -17.81
N LEU A 12 -18.23 -28.35 -16.59
CA LEU A 12 -17.32 -28.43 -15.45
C LEU A 12 -17.24 -29.88 -14.98
N ALA A 13 -16.07 -30.31 -14.51
CA ALA A 13 -15.90 -31.65 -13.98
C ALA A 13 -16.85 -31.88 -12.78
N PRO A 14 -17.40 -33.09 -12.58
CA PRO A 14 -18.36 -33.38 -11.49
C PRO A 14 -17.81 -33.13 -10.08
N THR A 15 -16.50 -33.01 -9.94
CA THR A 15 -15.78 -32.72 -8.70
C THR A 15 -15.69 -31.23 -8.39
N VAL A 16 -16.05 -30.35 -9.33
CA VAL A 16 -16.03 -28.89 -9.13
C VAL A 16 -17.24 -28.49 -8.31
N LYS A 17 -17.01 -28.16 -7.04
CA LYS A 17 -18.02 -27.51 -6.20
C LYS A 17 -17.98 -26.01 -6.44
N ILE A 18 -19.08 -25.46 -6.94
CA ILE A 18 -19.29 -24.02 -7.00
C ILE A 18 -19.86 -23.60 -5.66
N LEU A 19 -19.10 -22.80 -4.91
CA LEU A 19 -19.55 -22.23 -3.65
C LEU A 19 -20.30 -20.92 -3.94
N ASP A 20 -21.27 -20.60 -3.09
CA ASP A 20 -21.93 -19.30 -3.15
C ASP A 20 -20.93 -18.18 -2.84
N ALA A 21 -21.06 -17.05 -3.53
CA ALA A 21 -20.25 -15.87 -3.23
C ALA A 21 -20.61 -15.33 -1.84
N LEU A 22 -19.61 -15.00 -1.03
CA LEU A 22 -19.84 -14.45 0.31
C LEU A 22 -20.50 -13.05 0.24
N PRO A 23 -21.38 -12.69 1.20
CA PRO A 23 -22.02 -11.36 1.34
C PRO A 23 -21.01 -10.20 1.48
N PRO A 24 -21.45 -8.92 1.37
CA PRO A 24 -20.69 -7.87 0.70
C PRO A 24 -19.32 -7.62 1.32
N THR A 25 -18.30 -7.81 0.49
CA THR A 25 -16.94 -7.38 0.74
C THR A 25 -16.87 -5.86 0.67
N THR A 26 -16.41 -5.20 1.73
CA THR A 26 -16.05 -3.78 1.66
C THR A 26 -14.83 -3.65 0.77
N ILE A 27 -14.94 -2.85 -0.29
CA ILE A 27 -13.83 -2.48 -1.16
C ILE A 27 -13.57 -0.99 -1.00
N LEU A 28 -12.34 -0.65 -0.64
CA LEU A 28 -11.86 0.73 -0.57
C LEU A 28 -10.84 0.94 -1.69
N GLN A 29 -10.97 2.06 -2.40
CA GLN A 29 -10.03 2.43 -3.45
C GLN A 29 -9.62 3.88 -3.31
N PHE A 30 -8.33 4.14 -3.48
CA PHE A 30 -7.79 5.49 -3.48
C PHE A 30 -6.56 5.60 -4.38
N PRO A 31 -6.37 6.76 -5.02
CA PRO A 31 -5.25 6.94 -5.94
C PRO A 31 -3.96 7.27 -5.17
N LEU A 32 -2.83 6.90 -5.77
CA LEU A 32 -1.55 7.53 -5.50
C LEU A 32 -1.16 8.43 -6.66
N VAL A 33 -0.59 9.58 -6.31
CA VAL A 33 -0.09 10.59 -7.25
C VAL A 33 1.42 10.78 -7.09
N PRO A 34 2.11 11.25 -8.14
CA PRO A 34 3.55 11.44 -8.07
C PRO A 34 3.90 12.59 -7.13
N SER A 35 4.84 12.28 -6.23
CA SER A 35 5.47 13.20 -5.28
C SER A 35 6.86 13.57 -5.80
N GLY A 36 7.93 12.93 -5.30
CA GLY A 36 9.32 13.25 -5.67
C GLY A 36 9.69 12.98 -7.13
N ILE A 37 8.89 12.19 -7.87
CA ILE A 37 9.13 11.90 -9.29
C ILE A 37 8.33 12.80 -10.24
N LYS A 38 7.44 13.67 -9.74
CA LYS A 38 6.44 14.39 -10.55
C LYS A 38 7.01 15.19 -11.72
N ALA A 39 8.18 15.78 -11.56
CA ALA A 39 8.82 16.58 -12.61
C ALA A 39 9.24 15.74 -13.83
N LEU A 40 9.67 14.49 -13.62
CA LEU A 40 10.16 13.61 -14.68
C LEU A 40 9.10 12.58 -15.13
N PHE A 41 8.21 12.20 -14.22
CA PHE A 41 7.14 11.22 -14.44
C PHE A 41 5.77 11.84 -14.09
N PRO A 42 5.34 12.90 -14.79
CA PRO A 42 4.09 13.60 -14.46
C PRO A 42 2.84 12.77 -14.74
N LYS A 43 2.96 11.68 -15.51
CA LYS A 43 1.89 10.74 -15.86
C LYS A 43 1.87 9.50 -14.96
N ALA A 44 2.79 9.39 -14.01
CA ALA A 44 2.79 8.29 -13.05
C ALA A 44 1.46 8.27 -12.29
N THR A 45 0.88 7.09 -12.11
CA THR A 45 -0.36 6.88 -11.37
C THR A 45 -0.25 5.62 -10.55
N GLY A 46 -0.86 5.60 -9.37
CA GLY A 46 -1.11 4.39 -8.61
C GLY A 46 -2.58 4.28 -8.22
N LEU A 47 -3.06 3.04 -8.05
CA LEU A 47 -4.36 2.75 -7.46
C LEU A 47 -4.16 1.70 -6.38
N VAL A 48 -4.55 2.07 -5.15
CA VAL A 48 -4.64 1.12 -4.04
C VAL A 48 -6.06 0.59 -4.00
N THR A 49 -6.20 -0.73 -3.95
CA THR A 49 -7.47 -1.42 -3.71
C THR A 49 -7.34 -2.28 -2.46
N VAL A 50 -8.16 -2.00 -1.46
CA VAL A 50 -8.25 -2.78 -0.23
C VAL A 50 -9.57 -3.54 -0.24
N VAL A 51 -9.47 -4.86 -0.17
CA VAL A 51 -10.60 -5.78 -0.11
C VAL A 51 -10.65 -6.33 1.30
N ARG A 52 -11.67 -5.93 2.07
CA ARG A 52 -11.78 -6.30 3.47
C ARG A 52 -11.99 -7.80 3.64
N GLY A 53 -11.20 -8.42 4.53
CA GLY A 53 -11.38 -9.82 4.88
C GLY A 53 -12.72 -10.10 5.57
N SER A 54 -13.32 -11.26 5.30
CA SER A 54 -14.51 -11.73 6.02
C SER A 54 -14.15 -12.01 7.48
N ARG A 55 -14.86 -11.41 8.45
CA ARG A 55 -14.60 -11.66 9.88
C ARG A 55 -14.84 -13.11 10.32
N THR A 56 -15.47 -13.94 9.50
CA THR A 56 -15.67 -15.37 9.78
C THR A 56 -14.62 -16.26 9.12
N ASP A 57 -14.01 -15.84 8.00
CA ASP A 57 -13.23 -16.73 7.12
C ASP A 57 -11.81 -16.23 6.84
N SER A 58 -11.56 -14.92 6.88
CA SER A 58 -10.24 -14.30 6.70
C SER A 58 -10.15 -13.02 7.52
N THR A 59 -9.34 -13.03 8.57
CA THR A 59 -9.18 -11.86 9.45
C THR A 59 -8.24 -10.79 8.88
N SER A 60 -7.57 -11.06 7.75
CA SER A 60 -6.73 -10.09 7.02
C SER A 60 -7.45 -9.53 5.80
N ASP A 61 -7.16 -8.28 5.50
CA ASP A 61 -7.54 -7.58 4.28
C ASP A 61 -6.52 -7.87 3.17
N THR A 62 -7.00 -7.94 1.94
CA THR A 62 -6.12 -8.01 0.75
C THR A 62 -5.91 -6.61 0.22
N VAL A 63 -4.65 -6.17 0.12
CA VAL A 63 -4.28 -4.90 -0.48
C VAL A 63 -3.59 -5.17 -1.81
N THR A 64 -4.09 -4.55 -2.87
CA THR A 64 -3.45 -4.52 -4.20
C THR A 64 -3.02 -3.10 -4.49
N LEU A 65 -1.78 -2.92 -4.92
CA LEU A 65 -1.28 -1.65 -5.43
C LEU A 65 -0.83 -1.83 -6.87
N ASP A 66 -1.53 -1.17 -7.78
CA ASP A 66 -1.23 -1.09 -9.20
C ASP A 66 -0.61 0.25 -9.54
N VAL A 67 0.51 0.26 -10.27
CA VAL A 67 1.15 1.49 -10.74
C VAL A 67 1.40 1.47 -12.24
N GLN A 68 1.35 2.65 -12.85
CA GLN A 68 1.56 2.86 -14.28
C GLN A 68 2.42 4.09 -14.53
N ASN A 69 3.12 4.12 -15.68
CA ASN A 69 4.00 5.21 -16.11
C ASN A 69 5.08 5.59 -15.06
N MET A 70 5.49 4.63 -14.24
CA MET A 70 6.54 4.80 -13.25
C MET A 70 7.93 4.70 -13.90
N PRO A 71 9.00 5.12 -13.21
CA PRO A 71 10.36 4.76 -13.58
C PRO A 71 10.48 3.24 -13.81
N PRO A 72 10.98 2.77 -14.97
CA PRO A 72 11.01 1.36 -15.29
C PRO A 72 12.15 0.61 -14.58
N ASN A 73 11.90 -0.66 -14.21
CA ASN A 73 12.87 -1.54 -13.54
C ASN A 73 13.39 -1.02 -12.21
N ILE A 74 12.54 -0.37 -11.42
CA ILE A 74 12.89 0.20 -10.11
C ILE A 74 12.06 -0.48 -9.03
N THR A 75 12.70 -0.82 -7.92
CA THR A 75 12.01 -1.29 -6.71
C THR A 75 11.67 -0.12 -5.80
N PHE A 76 10.42 -0.11 -5.35
CA PHE A 76 9.88 0.83 -4.39
C PHE A 76 9.41 0.10 -3.14
N THR A 77 9.64 0.71 -1.98
CA THR A 77 9.16 0.26 -0.68
C THR A 77 7.88 0.98 -0.32
N ILE A 78 6.91 0.26 0.23
CA ILE A 78 5.56 0.75 0.49
C ILE A 78 5.35 0.82 2.00
N PHE A 79 4.81 1.95 2.45
CA PHE A 79 4.50 2.19 3.85
C PHE A 79 3.06 2.64 4.02
N PHE A 80 2.41 2.12 5.06
CA PHE A 80 1.31 2.86 5.68
C PHE A 80 1.89 3.92 6.62
N ILE A 81 1.32 5.12 6.59
CA ILE A 81 1.83 6.30 7.30
C ILE A 81 0.68 7.03 8.00
N GLU A 82 0.97 7.67 9.13
CA GLU A 82 -0.01 8.43 9.92
C GLU A 82 -0.44 9.72 9.23
N LEU A 83 0.51 10.42 8.59
CA LEU A 83 0.25 11.70 7.91
C LEU A 83 0.71 11.61 6.46
N ALA A 84 -0.12 12.05 5.50
CA ALA A 84 0.24 12.05 4.08
C ALA A 84 1.42 12.96 3.71
N SER A 85 1.78 13.88 4.61
CA SER A 85 2.83 14.90 4.42
C SER A 85 3.84 14.87 5.55
N LYS A 86 5.04 15.38 5.27
CA LYS A 86 6.11 15.47 6.27
C LYS A 86 5.71 16.40 7.42
N PRO A 87 6.07 16.06 8.67
CA PRO A 87 6.69 14.80 9.11
C PRO A 87 5.65 13.67 9.16
N PHE A 88 5.84 12.58 8.42
CA PHE A 88 4.83 11.52 8.15
C PHE A 88 4.29 10.74 9.37
N GLY A 89 4.71 11.11 10.59
CA GLY A 89 4.30 10.46 11.83
C GLY A 89 4.80 9.03 11.97
N ASN A 90 3.97 8.19 12.57
CA ASN A 90 4.19 6.76 12.68
C ASN A 90 4.07 6.08 11.32
N VAL A 91 4.88 5.05 11.08
CA VAL A 91 4.93 4.36 9.77
C VAL A 91 5.13 2.87 9.93
N GLN A 92 4.56 2.09 9.01
CA GLN A 92 4.73 0.64 8.92
C GLN A 92 5.17 0.27 7.51
N TYR A 93 6.29 -0.45 7.38
CA TYR A 93 6.70 -1.06 6.12
C TYR A 93 5.81 -2.29 5.84
N VAL A 94 5.20 -2.36 4.67
CA VAL A 94 4.16 -3.37 4.37
C VAL A 94 4.45 -4.22 3.15
N ALA A 95 5.17 -3.70 2.16
CA ALA A 95 5.47 -4.42 0.92
C ALA A 95 6.55 -3.72 0.08
N ASP A 96 7.04 -4.43 -0.92
CA ASP A 96 7.77 -3.86 -2.06
C ASP A 96 6.97 -4.00 -3.35
N LEU A 97 7.29 -3.14 -4.31
CA LEU A 97 6.83 -3.22 -5.70
C LEU A 97 8.00 -2.92 -6.63
N THR A 98 8.31 -3.85 -7.54
CA THR A 98 9.26 -3.63 -8.63
C THR A 98 8.51 -3.36 -9.93
N THR A 99 8.78 -2.22 -10.56
CA THR A 99 8.21 -1.88 -11.86
C THR A 99 8.87 -2.66 -12.98
N ARG A 100 8.10 -2.99 -14.01
CA ARG A 100 8.58 -3.64 -15.24
C ARG A 100 9.23 -2.61 -16.16
N GLY A 101 9.80 -3.11 -17.27
CA GLY A 101 10.48 -2.28 -18.27
C GLY A 101 9.60 -1.23 -18.97
N ASP A 102 8.29 -1.38 -18.91
CA ASP A 102 7.30 -0.43 -19.44
C ASP A 102 6.81 0.59 -18.39
N GLY A 103 7.31 0.52 -17.15
CA GLY A 103 6.88 1.39 -16.05
C GLY A 103 5.58 0.97 -15.37
N SER A 104 5.03 -0.21 -15.69
CA SER A 104 3.90 -0.80 -14.96
C SER A 104 4.39 -1.70 -13.82
N GLY A 105 3.59 -1.85 -12.76
CA GLY A 105 3.91 -2.76 -11.66
C GLY A 105 2.69 -3.05 -10.80
N GLU A 106 2.72 -4.18 -10.11
CA GLU A 106 1.66 -4.63 -9.22
C GLU A 106 2.30 -5.32 -8.01
N THR A 107 1.74 -5.12 -6.82
CA THR A 107 2.03 -5.94 -5.66
C THR A 107 0.74 -6.22 -4.90
N VAL A 108 0.65 -7.40 -4.30
CA VAL A 108 -0.50 -7.86 -3.51
C VAL A 108 -0.01 -8.40 -2.18
N PHE A 109 -0.58 -7.93 -1.08
CA PHE A 109 -0.23 -8.39 0.26
C PHE A 109 -1.46 -8.49 1.17
N GLN A 110 -1.32 -9.27 2.24
CA GLN A 110 -2.35 -9.46 3.25
C GLN A 110 -1.97 -8.71 4.52
N ILE A 111 -2.86 -7.88 5.03
CA ILE A 111 -2.63 -7.09 6.25
C ILE A 111 -3.95 -6.76 6.93
N ILE A 112 -3.93 -6.46 8.22
CA ILE A 112 -5.07 -5.81 8.88
C ILE A 112 -4.93 -4.31 8.60
N SER A 113 -5.85 -3.73 7.84
CA SER A 113 -5.79 -2.31 7.45
C SER A 113 -6.83 -1.46 8.18
N PHE A 114 -8.08 -1.91 8.23
CA PHE A 114 -9.19 -1.13 8.77
C PHE A 114 -9.22 -0.97 10.29
N VAL A 115 -8.49 -1.79 11.03
CA VAL A 115 -8.49 -1.80 12.50
C VAL A 115 -7.07 -1.91 13.07
N ALA A 116 -6.05 -1.71 12.22
CA ALA A 116 -4.67 -1.68 12.69
C ALA A 116 -4.32 -0.29 13.20
N PHE A 117 -3.60 -0.27 14.32
CA PHE A 117 -3.10 0.93 14.95
C PHE A 117 -1.68 0.70 15.46
N ALA A 118 -0.88 1.76 15.51
CA ALA A 118 0.41 1.77 16.18
C ALA A 118 0.23 2.23 17.63
N MET A 119 0.58 1.40 18.62
CA MET A 119 0.46 1.77 20.04
C MET A 119 1.83 1.97 20.68
N ASP A 120 1.99 3.05 21.46
CA ASP A 120 3.08 3.13 22.44
C ASP A 120 2.67 2.45 23.74
N ALA A 121 3.05 1.18 23.91
CA ALA A 121 2.71 0.41 25.09
C ALA A 121 3.31 0.95 26.40
N ARG A 122 4.29 1.86 26.33
CA ARG A 122 4.85 2.53 27.52
C ARG A 122 3.93 3.63 28.04
N HIS A 123 3.04 4.14 27.18
CA HIS A 123 2.10 5.22 27.47
C HIS A 123 0.69 4.81 26.96
N PRO A 124 0.06 3.79 27.55
CA PRO A 124 -1.25 3.33 27.08
C PRO A 124 -2.30 4.45 27.20
N GLY A 125 -3.19 4.56 26.21
CA GLY A 125 -4.30 5.51 26.21
C GLY A 125 -3.92 6.97 25.90
N SER A 126 -2.70 7.23 25.41
CA SER A 126 -2.23 8.59 25.09
C SER A 126 -2.43 9.02 23.64
N SER A 127 -2.91 8.15 22.74
CA SER A 127 -3.22 8.56 21.36
C SER A 127 -4.36 9.57 21.34
N GLN A 128 -4.29 10.47 20.36
CA GLN A 128 -5.16 11.61 20.17
C GLN A 128 -6.16 11.40 19.02
N ASP A 129 -6.25 10.21 18.44
CA ASP A 129 -7.11 9.96 17.29
C ASP A 129 -8.55 9.53 17.65
N ASP A 130 -8.85 9.30 18.94
CA ASP A 130 -10.19 9.00 19.49
C ASP A 130 -10.95 7.84 18.79
N ARG A 131 -10.29 7.04 17.94
CA ARG A 131 -10.96 6.06 17.06
C ARG A 131 -11.07 4.65 17.64
N GLU A 132 -10.17 4.23 18.53
CA GLU A 132 -10.11 2.82 19.02
C GLU A 132 -9.92 2.73 20.55
N GLY A 133 -10.95 3.14 21.31
CA GLY A 133 -11.10 2.81 22.74
C GLY A 133 -10.02 3.32 23.70
N LEU A 134 -10.04 2.83 24.96
CA LEU A 134 -9.05 3.16 26.01
C LEU A 134 -7.61 2.68 25.69
N THR A 135 -7.45 1.95 24.58
CA THR A 135 -6.18 1.61 23.94
C THR A 135 -6.00 2.50 22.72
N SER A 136 -6.08 3.82 22.90
CA SER A 136 -5.89 4.78 21.82
C SER A 136 -4.52 4.54 21.19
N GLY A 137 -4.48 3.88 20.02
CA GLY A 137 -3.31 3.74 19.14
C GLY A 137 -3.36 4.81 18.06
N THR A 138 -2.33 4.92 17.22
CA THR A 138 -2.28 5.84 16.09
C THR A 138 -2.63 5.10 14.81
N ASN A 139 -3.72 5.48 14.15
CA ASN A 139 -4.08 4.90 12.86
C ASN A 139 -3.10 5.32 11.76
N LEU A 140 -2.79 4.39 10.86
CA LEU A 140 -1.92 4.63 9.70
C LEU A 140 -2.79 4.75 8.44
N GLU A 141 -3.47 5.88 8.31
CA GLU A 141 -4.58 6.08 7.37
C GLU A 141 -4.14 6.56 5.99
N HIS A 142 -2.84 6.60 5.71
CA HIS A 142 -2.27 7.02 4.44
C HIS A 142 -1.28 6.00 3.88
N LEU A 143 -1.00 6.07 2.58
CA LEU A 143 0.01 5.22 1.94
C LEU A 143 1.01 6.05 1.13
N GLY A 144 2.28 5.69 1.25
CA GLY A 144 3.35 6.26 0.43
C GLY A 144 4.29 5.19 -0.12
N MET A 145 4.96 5.54 -1.22
CA MET A 145 5.99 4.71 -1.85
C MET A 145 7.31 5.46 -1.90
N TRP A 146 8.41 4.82 -1.48
CA TRP A 146 9.77 5.36 -1.55
C TRP A 146 10.62 4.53 -2.50
N PHE A 147 11.66 5.12 -3.09
CA PHE A 147 12.68 4.32 -3.75
C PHE A 147 13.36 3.42 -2.71
N ALA A 148 13.47 2.12 -2.98
CA ALA A 148 14.23 1.21 -2.12
C ALA A 148 15.75 1.50 -2.17
N SER A 149 16.24 2.08 -3.27
CA SER A 149 17.65 2.44 -3.42
C SER A 149 17.86 3.93 -3.69
N LEU A 150 18.81 4.51 -2.97
CA LEU A 150 19.32 5.86 -3.17
C LEU A 150 20.05 5.93 -4.51
N GLN A 151 20.81 4.90 -4.89
CA GLN A 151 21.50 4.88 -6.18
C GLN A 151 20.51 4.90 -7.33
N ASP A 152 19.43 4.11 -7.24
CA ASP A 152 18.35 4.11 -8.22
C ASP A 152 17.65 5.46 -8.27
N ALA A 153 17.34 6.06 -7.11
CA ALA A 153 16.78 7.40 -7.05
C ALA A 153 17.69 8.46 -7.69
N GLN A 154 18.99 8.43 -7.41
CA GLN A 154 19.98 9.35 -7.99
C GLN A 154 20.04 9.22 -9.51
N LYS A 155 19.99 7.98 -10.03
CA LYS A 155 19.97 7.70 -11.46
C LYS A 155 18.67 8.19 -12.12
N VAL A 156 17.52 7.80 -11.56
CA VAL A 156 16.20 8.14 -12.10
C VAL A 156 15.96 9.64 -12.08
N LEU A 157 16.35 10.31 -10.99
CA LEU A 157 16.17 11.75 -10.81
C LEU A 157 17.33 12.58 -11.38
N SER A 158 18.35 11.93 -11.95
CA SER A 158 19.57 12.57 -12.45
C SER A 158 20.20 13.53 -11.43
N ASN A 159 20.23 13.13 -10.16
CA ASN A 159 20.64 13.98 -9.05
C ASN A 159 21.51 13.21 -8.04
N ASN A 160 22.82 13.26 -8.23
CA ASN A 160 23.80 12.62 -7.34
C ASN A 160 23.94 13.29 -5.97
N ALA A 161 23.33 14.47 -5.75
CA ALA A 161 23.35 15.15 -4.47
C ALA A 161 22.26 14.65 -3.51
N LEU A 162 21.32 13.83 -3.99
CA LEU A 162 20.28 13.22 -3.14
C LEU A 162 20.91 12.49 -1.96
N LYS A 163 20.27 12.64 -0.80
CA LYS A 163 20.58 11.93 0.42
C LYS A 163 19.50 10.89 0.66
N GLY A 164 19.90 9.75 1.20
CA GLY A 164 18.96 8.69 1.46
C GLY A 164 18.11 8.96 2.69
N THR A 165 17.04 8.18 2.82
CA THR A 165 16.03 8.31 3.85
C THR A 165 15.91 7.04 4.67
N ILE A 166 15.22 7.11 5.81
CA ILE A 166 15.01 5.97 6.70
C ILE A 166 13.99 4.94 6.17
N PHE A 167 13.35 5.21 5.04
CA PHE A 167 12.17 4.48 4.52
C PHE A 167 12.52 3.22 3.69
N ASP A 168 13.26 2.29 4.32
CA ASP A 168 13.51 0.90 3.82
C ASP A 168 14.11 -0.02 4.92
N GLY A 169 14.57 0.53 6.06
CA GLY A 169 14.96 -0.29 7.23
C GLY A 169 16.19 -1.19 7.08
N GLY A 170 16.76 -1.34 5.88
CA GLY A 170 17.98 -2.08 5.58
C GLY A 170 19.31 -1.41 6.01
N ASN A 171 20.40 -2.06 5.60
CA ASN A 171 21.79 -1.72 5.95
C ASN A 171 22.64 -1.50 4.67
N PRO A 172 23.48 -0.45 4.57
CA PRO A 172 23.72 0.61 5.56
C PRO A 172 22.49 1.50 5.79
N PRO A 173 22.36 2.17 6.96
CA PRO A 173 21.27 3.12 7.19
C PRO A 173 21.18 4.16 6.07
N LEU A 174 19.98 4.66 5.79
CA LEU A 174 19.73 5.69 4.78
C LEU A 174 20.06 5.27 3.34
N HIS A 175 19.77 4.03 2.95
CA HIS A 175 19.93 3.56 1.56
C HIS A 175 18.66 3.74 0.72
N ALA A 176 17.52 4.12 1.30
CA ALA A 176 16.30 4.43 0.53
C ALA A 176 16.40 5.82 -0.13
N GLY A 177 15.77 6.02 -1.27
CA GLY A 177 15.64 7.35 -1.89
C GLY A 177 14.47 8.18 -1.31
N PRO A 178 14.08 9.29 -1.97
CA PRO A 178 12.92 10.09 -1.56
C PRO A 178 11.59 9.36 -1.84
N GLN A 179 10.49 9.91 -1.31
CA GLN A 179 9.14 9.44 -1.63
C GLN A 179 8.86 9.64 -3.13
N ALA A 180 8.47 8.59 -3.83
CA ALA A 180 8.07 8.62 -5.22
C ALA A 180 6.58 8.93 -5.37
N MET A 181 5.71 8.24 -4.62
CA MET A 181 4.25 8.37 -4.70
C MET A 181 3.64 8.62 -3.32
N THR A 182 2.51 9.33 -3.28
CA THR A 182 1.72 9.61 -2.07
C THR A 182 0.24 9.63 -2.43
N ASP A 183 -0.65 9.35 -1.49
CA ASP A 183 -2.07 9.64 -1.69
C ASP A 183 -2.36 11.16 -1.78
N GLY A 184 -1.51 11.98 -1.14
CA GLY A 184 -1.60 13.45 -1.14
C GLY A 184 -2.84 13.99 -0.42
N GLN A 185 -3.56 13.17 0.33
CA GLN A 185 -4.82 13.55 0.97
C GLN A 185 -4.57 14.04 2.40
N VAL A 186 -5.26 15.11 2.81
CA VAL A 186 -5.21 15.57 4.21
C VAL A 186 -6.21 14.81 5.07
N ALA A 187 -7.30 14.32 4.45
CA ALA A 187 -8.30 13.54 5.14
C ALA A 187 -7.85 12.06 5.24
N PRO A 188 -8.19 11.39 6.35
CA PRO A 188 -8.13 9.94 6.48
C PRO A 188 -8.68 9.19 5.28
N VAL A 189 -8.01 8.12 4.87
CA VAL A 189 -8.48 7.25 3.79
C VAL A 189 -9.48 6.20 4.31
N PHE A 190 -9.39 5.82 5.59
CA PHE A 190 -10.30 4.88 6.26
C PHE A 190 -10.60 5.31 7.69
#